data_AF-A0A963BS50-F1
#
_entry.id   AF-A0A963BS50-F1
#
_cell.length_a   1.000
_cell.length_b   1.000
_cell.length_c   1.000
_cell.angle_alpha   90.00
_cell.angle_beta   90.00
_cell.angle_gamma   90.00
#
_symmetry.space_group_name_H-M   'P 1'
#
loop_
_entity.id
_entity.type
_entity.pdbx_description
1 polymer ?
#
loop_
_entity_poly.entity_id
_entity_poly.type
_entity_poly.pdbx_seq_one_letter_code
_entity_poly.pdbx_strand_id
1 'polypeptide(L)' 'DPDKAREFHDETLPKESAKVAHFCSMCGPHFCSMKITQDVREYAAQQGIGDTEALAAGMQEKAVEFVKAGAEIYRKV' A
#
# COMPACT_ATOMS: atom_id res chain seq x y z
N ASP A 1 6.11 8.78 25.57
CA ASP A 1 6.11 10.23 25.32
C ASP A 1 5.38 10.49 23.99
N PRO A 2 4.11 10.90 24.04
CA PRO A 2 3.29 11.17 22.86
C PRO A 2 3.60 12.50 22.16
N ASP A 3 4.30 13.42 22.83
CA ASP A 3 4.68 14.71 22.25
C ASP A 3 5.85 14.50 21.28
N LYS A 4 6.89 13.79 21.72
CA LYS A 4 8.05 13.46 20.87
C LYS A 4 7.69 12.67 19.61
N ALA A 5 6.71 11.76 19.69
CA ALA A 5 6.24 11.01 18.53
C ALA A 5 5.55 11.91 17.49
N ARG A 6 4.79 12.93 17.96
CA ARG A 6 4.16 13.92 17.08
C ARG A 6 5.19 14.83 16.43
N GLU A 7 6.18 15.28 17.19
CA GLU A 7 7.28 16.10 16.66
C GLU A 7 7.97 15.41 15.47
N PHE A 8 8.40 14.15 15.63
CA PHE A 8 9.09 13.41 14.56
C PHE A 8 8.21 13.10 13.35
N HIS A 9 6.91 12.88 13.56
CA HIS A 9 5.95 12.75 12.46
C HIS A 9 5.83 14.08 11.68
N ASP A 10 5.71 15.19 12.39
CA ASP A 10 5.41 16.50 11.82
C ASP A 10 6.62 17.19 11.16
N GLU A 11 7.84 16.80 11.54
CA GLU A 11 9.08 17.27 10.90
C GLU A 11 9.06 17.12 9.37
N THR A 12 8.44 16.05 8.86
CA THR A 12 8.35 15.76 7.42
C THR A 12 6.93 15.86 6.87
N LEU A 13 5.92 15.81 7.73
CA LEU A 13 4.49 15.88 7.39
C LEU A 13 3.74 16.91 8.25
N PRO A 14 4.04 18.21 8.15
CA PRO A 14 3.51 19.23 9.07
C PRO A 14 2.04 19.57 8.83
N LYS A 15 1.48 19.24 7.65
CA LYS A 15 0.09 19.59 7.29
C LYS A 15 -0.91 18.83 8.17
N GLU A 16 -1.98 19.50 8.60
CA GLU A 16 -3.08 18.87 9.34
C GLU A 16 -3.69 17.67 8.60
N SER A 17 -3.77 17.74 7.27
CA SER A 17 -4.24 16.62 6.45
C SER A 17 -3.41 15.35 6.62
N ALA A 18 -2.13 15.46 7.03
CA ALA A 18 -1.26 14.31 7.22
C ALA A 18 -1.57 13.54 8.52
N LYS A 19 -2.20 14.19 9.51
CA LYS A 19 -2.59 13.57 10.79
C LYS A 19 -3.69 12.52 10.64
N VAL A 20 -4.45 12.61 9.54
CA VAL A 20 -5.53 11.69 9.18
C VAL A 20 -5.23 10.90 7.91
N ALA A 21 -4.04 11.10 7.33
CA ALA A 21 -3.64 10.40 6.12
C ALA A 21 -3.31 8.93 6.42
N HIS A 22 -3.67 8.04 5.50
CA HIS A 22 -3.35 6.61 5.61
C HIS A 22 -1.91 6.28 5.18
N PHE A 23 -0.95 7.14 5.50
CA PHE A 23 0.47 6.90 5.27
C PHE A 23 1.34 7.72 6.22
N CYS A 24 2.52 7.18 6.54
CA CYS A 24 3.55 7.91 7.25
C CYS A 24 4.63 8.40 6.26
N SER A 25 5.53 9.25 6.75
CA SER A 25 6.65 9.81 5.98
C SER A 25 7.60 8.77 5.36
N MET A 26 7.65 7.57 5.93
CA MET A 26 8.53 6.49 5.45
C MET A 26 8.07 5.86 4.14
N CYS A 27 6.76 5.78 3.89
CA CYS A 27 6.21 5.00 2.77
C CYS A 27 5.49 5.88 1.73
N GLY A 28 5.08 7.09 2.11
CA GLY A 28 4.32 7.96 1.23
C GLY A 28 2.94 7.39 0.83
N PRO A 29 2.16 8.14 0.05
CA PRO A 29 0.76 7.84 -0.22
C PRO A 29 0.52 6.55 -1.02
N HIS A 30 1.50 6.11 -1.83
CA HIS A 30 1.32 4.98 -2.74
C HIS A 30 1.88 3.66 -2.21
N PHE A 31 2.75 3.68 -1.19
CA PHE A 31 3.47 2.48 -0.74
C PHE A 31 3.26 2.15 0.74
N CYS A 32 2.26 2.76 1.39
CA CYS A 32 1.92 2.42 2.77
C CYS A 32 1.40 0.97 2.84
N SER A 33 2.22 0.07 3.38
CA SER A 33 1.92 -1.37 3.50
C SER A 33 0.61 -1.66 4.25
N MET A 34 0.30 -0.85 5.26
CA MET A 34 -0.96 -0.96 6.02
C MET A 34 -2.17 -0.61 5.16
N LYS A 35 -2.10 0.48 4.37
CA LYS A 35 -3.20 0.88 3.48
C LYS A 35 -3.41 -0.13 2.36
N ILE A 36 -2.32 -0.60 1.74
CA ILE A 36 -2.38 -1.65 0.72
C ILE A 36 -3.04 -2.92 1.28
N THR A 37 -2.67 -3.35 2.48
CA THR A 37 -3.30 -4.52 3.14
C THR A 37 -4.79 -4.30 3.38
N GLN A 38 -5.18 -3.09 3.80
CA GLN A 38 -6.58 -2.74 4.00
C GLN A 38 -7.37 -2.77 2.69
N ASP A 39 -6.83 -2.22 1.60
CA ASP A 39 -7.45 -2.21 0.28
C ASP A 39 -7.66 -3.63 -0.26
N VAL A 40 -6.69 -4.53 -0.06
CA VAL A 40 -6.80 -5.94 -0.46
C VAL A 40 -7.92 -6.66 0.31
N ARG A 41 -8.03 -6.42 1.62
CA ARG A 41 -9.11 -6.99 2.44
C ARG A 41 -10.48 -6.46 2.05
N GLU A 42 -10.59 -5.16 1.79
CA GLU A 42 -11.84 -4.54 1.33
C GLU A 42 -12.27 -5.08 -0.04
N TYR A 43 -11.32 -5.25 -0.95
CA TYR A 43 -11.56 -5.89 -2.25
C TYR A 43 -12.05 -7.34 -2.09
N ALA A 44 -11.39 -8.14 -1.25
CA ALA A 44 -11.80 -9.52 -0.98
C ALA A 44 -13.23 -9.59 -0.41
N ALA A 45 -13.54 -8.72 0.57
CA ALA A 45 -14.86 -8.62 1.18
C ALA A 45 -15.96 -8.23 0.17
N GLN A 46 -15.69 -7.26 -0.72
CA GLN A 46 -16.64 -6.83 -1.75
C GLN A 46 -16.96 -7.93 -2.77
N GLN A 47 -15.97 -8.77 -3.09
CA GLN A 47 -16.12 -9.85 -4.06
C GLN A 47 -16.71 -11.13 -3.46
N GLY A 48 -16.87 -11.19 -2.13
CA GLY A 48 -17.32 -12.40 -1.42
C GLY A 48 -16.31 -13.55 -1.49
N ILE A 49 -15.04 -13.23 -1.71
CA ILE A 49 -13.94 -14.17 -1.86
C ILE A 49 -13.12 -14.14 -0.57
N GLY A 50 -12.65 -15.29 -0.07
CA GLY A 50 -11.79 -15.31 1.10
C GLY A 50 -10.45 -14.60 0.84
N ASP A 51 -9.87 -13.94 1.85
CA ASP A 51 -8.59 -13.20 1.75
C ASP A 51 -7.50 -13.96 0.97
N THR A 52 -7.37 -15.27 1.24
CA THR A 52 -6.40 -16.16 0.58
C THR A 52 -6.68 -16.39 -0.90
N GLU A 53 -7.94 -16.51 -1.30
CA GLU A 53 -8.33 -16.74 -2.69
C GLU A 53 -8.18 -15.46 -3.52
N ALA A 54 -8.55 -14.31 -2.95
CA ALA A 54 -8.36 -13.00 -3.59
C ALA A 54 -6.87 -12.70 -3.82
N LEU A 55 -6.03 -13.04 -2.84
CA LEU A 55 -4.57 -12.85 -2.93
C LEU A 55 -3.96 -13.78 -3.97
N ALA A 56 -4.38 -15.05 -4.03
CA ALA A 56 -3.93 -16.00 -5.05
C ALA A 56 -4.30 -15.54 -6.48
N ALA A 57 -5.55 -15.12 -6.68
CA ALA A 57 -6.02 -14.61 -7.97
C ALA A 57 -5.27 -13.35 -8.41
N GLY A 58 -5.11 -12.37 -7.52
CA GLY A 58 -4.38 -11.13 -7.80
C GLY A 58 -2.89 -11.36 -8.11
N MET A 59 -2.24 -12.28 -7.39
CA MET A 59 -0.86 -12.67 -7.68
C MET A 59 -0.72 -13.36 -9.04
N GLN A 60 -1.67 -14.23 -9.40
CA GLN A 60 -1.67 -14.88 -10.71
C GLN A 60 -1.81 -13.85 -11.85
N GLU A 61 -2.71 -12.88 -11.71
CA GLU A 61 -2.89 -11.82 -12.70
C GLU A 61 -1.61 -10.97 -12.85
N LYS A 62 -1.02 -10.53 -11.73
CA LYS A 62 0.22 -9.73 -11.73
C LYS A 62 1.41 -10.51 -12.27
N ALA A 63 1.50 -11.81 -12.01
CA ALA A 63 2.54 -12.67 -12.57
C ALA A 63 2.42 -12.75 -14.11
N VAL A 64 1.21 -12.90 -14.64
CA VAL A 64 0.97 -12.88 -16.09
C VAL A 64 1.34 -11.51 -16.68
N GLU A 65 0.96 -10.41 -16.02
CA GLU A 65 1.32 -9.05 -16.43
C GLU A 65 2.85 -8.85 -16.46
N PHE A 66 3.56 -9.28 -15.42
CA PHE A 66 5.01 -9.19 -15.32
C PHE A 66 5.71 -9.94 -16.45
N VAL A 67 5.30 -11.19 -16.72
CA VAL A 67 5.84 -12.00 -17.81
C VAL A 67 5.56 -11.37 -19.17
N LYS A 68 4.32 -10.91 -19.42
CA LYS A 68 3.96 -10.23 -20.68
C LYS A 68 4.75 -8.95 -20.91
N ALA A 69 5.10 -8.25 -19.84
CA ALA A 69 5.84 -7.01 -19.89
C ALA A 69 7.37 -7.19 -19.79
N GLY A 70 7.87 -8.38 -20.16
CA GLY A 70 9.29 -8.64 -20.37
C GLY A 70 10.03 -9.26 -19.19
N ALA A 71 9.35 -9.53 -18.07
CA ALA A 71 9.94 -10.09 -16.85
C ALA A 71 11.15 -9.27 -16.30
N GLU A 72 11.16 -7.96 -16.55
CA GLU A 72 12.19 -7.05 -16.06
C GLU A 72 11.73 -6.34 -14.78
N ILE A 73 12.58 -6.40 -13.74
CA ILE A 73 12.32 -5.70 -12.46
C ILE A 73 12.50 -4.18 -12.62
N TYR A 74 13.48 -3.76 -13.40
CA TYR A 74 13.80 -2.35 -13.61
C TYR A 74 13.52 -1.96 -15.05
N ARG A 75 12.49 -1.14 -15.26
CA ARG A 75 12.20 -0.54 -16.57
C ARG A 75 12.79 0.85 -16.63
N LYS A 76 13.40 1.21 -17.76
CA LYS A 76 13.77 2.60 -18.03
C LYS A 76 12.48 3.40 -18.18
N VAL A 77 12.35 4.45 -17.36
CA VAL A 77 11.24 5.40 -17.37
C VAL A 77 11.41 6.40 -18.50
#